data_AF-A0A4Q2QQX7-F1
#
_entry.id   AF-A0A4Q2QQX7-F1
#
_cell.length_a   1.000
_cell.length_b   1.000
_cell.length_c   1.000
_cell.angle_alpha   90.00
_cell.angle_beta   90.00
_cell.angle_gamma   90.00
#
_symmetry.space_group_name_H-M   'P 1'
#
loop_
_entity.id
_entity.type
_entity.pdbx_description
1 polymer ?
#
loop_
_entity_poly.entity_id
_entity_poly.type
_entity_poly.pdbx_seq_one_letter_code
_entity_poly.pdbx_strand_id
1 'polypeptide(L)'
;IYPDRIRRRPPGTTSKGLGAHTDSGALERWLLPAYQRVFANVFNGNLAQYDPWHAAHRTEVEEYTVDNTTKCSVFRTFQGWTALSDMLPGQGLLHVVPIPEAMAYVLLRPLLDDVPEDELCGVAPGRVLPVSEQWHPLL
;
A
#
# COMPACT_ATOMS: atom_id res chain seq x y z
N ILE A 1 2.10 20.28 8.77
CA ILE A 1 3.06 19.33 9.38
C ILE A 1 2.30 18.04 9.67
N TYR A 2 2.86 16.88 9.30
CA TYR A 2 2.32 15.56 9.62
C TYR A 2 3.23 14.89 10.66
N PRO A 3 2.88 14.90 11.95
CA PRO A 3 3.68 14.24 12.99
C PRO A 3 3.57 12.73 12.86
N ASP A 4 4.71 12.04 12.79
CA ASP A 4 4.79 10.58 12.73
C ASP A 4 5.81 10.06 13.75
N ARG A 5 5.88 8.74 13.89
CA ARG A 5 6.68 8.01 14.87
C ARG A 5 8.15 7.92 14.43
N ILE A 6 8.98 7.42 15.35
CA ILE A 6 10.38 7.03 15.07
C ILE A 6 10.53 5.51 15.09
N ARG A 7 11.53 5.01 14.37
CA ARG A 7 11.97 3.61 14.45
C ARG A 7 13.37 3.55 15.05
N ARG A 8 13.54 2.83 16.16
CA ARG A 8 14.82 2.66 16.85
C ARG A 8 15.10 1.17 17.07
N ARG A 9 16.27 0.71 16.62
CA ARG A 9 16.75 -0.68 16.80
C ARG A 9 18.19 -0.65 17.33
N PRO A 10 18.42 -0.95 18.62
CA PRO A 10 19.77 -1.05 19.18
C PRO A 10 20.60 -2.17 18.54
N PRO A 11 21.94 -2.10 18.59
CA PRO A 11 22.81 -3.22 18.21
C PRO A 11 22.40 -4.52 18.91
N GLY A 12 22.44 -5.65 18.20
CA GLY A 12 22.01 -6.96 18.71
C GLY A 12 20.50 -7.23 18.63
N THR A 13 19.70 -6.32 18.07
CA THR A 13 18.26 -6.54 17.87
C THR A 13 17.99 -7.64 16.83
N THR A 14 17.26 -8.68 17.20
CA THR A 14 16.65 -9.64 16.26
C THR A 14 15.20 -9.24 15.96
N SER A 15 14.80 -9.23 14.69
CA SER A 15 13.45 -8.87 14.26
C SER A 15 13.04 -9.66 13.02
N LYS A 16 11.77 -10.04 12.91
CA LYS A 16 11.19 -10.60 11.68
C LYS A 16 10.98 -9.55 10.58
N GLY A 17 11.29 -8.28 10.85
CA GLY A 17 11.03 -7.19 9.92
C GLY A 17 9.54 -6.89 9.81
N LEU A 18 9.13 -6.44 8.63
CA LEU A 18 7.76 -6.11 8.28
C LEU A 18 7.49 -6.75 6.91
N GLY A 19 6.33 -7.41 6.75
CA GLY A 19 5.95 -7.99 5.46
C GLY A 19 5.74 -6.92 4.39
N ALA A 20 5.83 -7.31 3.12
CA ALA A 20 5.52 -6.40 2.01
C ALA A 20 4.06 -5.97 2.09
N HIS A 21 3.82 -4.66 1.96
CA HIS A 21 2.50 -4.06 2.05
C HIS A 21 2.49 -2.69 1.37
N THR A 22 1.29 -2.15 1.19
CA THR A 22 1.10 -0.73 0.88
C THR A 22 0.19 -0.08 1.91
N ASP A 23 0.52 1.15 2.30
CA ASP A 23 -0.31 1.97 3.18
C ASP A 23 -1.36 2.76 2.40
N SER A 24 -2.04 3.69 3.07
CA SER A 24 -3.01 4.61 2.48
C SER A 24 -4.26 3.88 1.93
N GLY A 25 -4.92 3.13 2.81
CA GLY A 25 -6.11 2.33 2.51
C GLY A 25 -5.81 0.96 1.92
N ALA A 26 -6.70 0.01 2.21
CA ALA A 26 -6.69 -1.34 1.67
C ALA A 26 -8.02 -1.61 0.96
N LEU A 27 -9.05 -2.05 1.69
CA LEU A 27 -10.39 -2.33 1.15
C LEU A 27 -11.00 -1.13 0.41
N GLU A 28 -10.70 0.07 0.91
CA GLU A 28 -11.11 1.34 0.36
C GLU A 28 -10.76 1.52 -1.12
N ARG A 29 -9.66 0.89 -1.58
CA ARG A 29 -9.22 1.02 -2.96
C ARG A 29 -10.18 0.42 -3.97
N TRP A 30 -10.97 -0.55 -3.55
CA TRP A 30 -12.06 -1.12 -4.35
C TRP A 30 -13.39 -0.44 -4.04
N LEU A 31 -13.68 -0.13 -2.78
CA LEU A 31 -15.04 0.27 -2.37
C LEU A 31 -15.32 1.77 -2.35
N LEU A 32 -14.30 2.64 -2.24
CA LEU A 32 -14.54 4.08 -2.14
C LEU A 32 -14.76 4.74 -3.52
N PRO A 33 -15.78 5.62 -3.65
CA PRO A 33 -16.01 6.38 -4.88
C PRO A 33 -14.84 7.26 -5.32
N ALA A 34 -14.05 7.78 -4.37
CA ALA A 34 -12.84 8.54 -4.69
C ALA A 34 -11.79 7.65 -5.34
N TYR A 35 -11.53 6.45 -4.80
CA TYR A 35 -10.57 5.51 -5.38
C TYR A 35 -11.03 4.93 -6.72
N GLN A 36 -12.34 4.71 -6.91
CA GLN A 36 -12.90 4.36 -8.21
C GLN A 36 -12.57 5.40 -9.29
N ARG A 37 -12.51 6.69 -8.93
CA ARG A 37 -12.08 7.76 -9.84
C ARG A 37 -10.57 7.82 -10.03
N VAL A 38 -9.78 7.65 -8.95
CA VAL A 38 -8.31 7.60 -9.03
C VAL A 38 -7.84 6.47 -9.95
N PHE A 39 -8.48 5.30 -9.85
CA PHE A 39 -8.11 4.10 -10.59
C PHE A 39 -9.08 3.79 -11.75
N ALA A 40 -9.80 4.80 -12.25
CA ALA A 40 -10.80 4.60 -13.31
C ALA A 40 -10.23 3.88 -14.53
N ASN A 41 -9.02 4.27 -14.96
CA ASN A 41 -8.33 3.65 -16.10
C ASN A 41 -7.87 2.20 -15.84
N VAL A 42 -7.69 1.83 -14.56
CA VAL A 42 -7.41 0.43 -14.19
C VAL A 42 -8.68 -0.39 -14.29
N PHE A 43 -9.76 0.07 -13.64
CA PHE A 43 -11.03 -0.68 -13.57
C PHE A 43 -11.81 -0.72 -14.88
N ASN A 44 -11.57 0.21 -15.82
CA ASN A 44 -12.17 0.18 -17.16
C ASN A 44 -11.32 -0.53 -18.23
N GLY A 45 -10.15 -1.06 -17.87
CA GLY A 45 -9.25 -1.81 -18.76
C GLY A 45 -8.29 -0.95 -19.60
N ASN A 46 -8.36 0.38 -19.56
CA ASN A 46 -7.45 1.27 -20.26
C ASN A 46 -6.10 1.45 -19.52
N LEU A 47 -5.43 0.34 -19.19
CA LEU A 47 -4.25 0.33 -18.31
C LEU A 47 -3.11 1.24 -18.79
N ALA A 48 -2.92 1.38 -20.11
CA ALA A 48 -1.92 2.27 -20.69
C ALA A 48 -2.16 3.77 -20.38
N GLN A 49 -3.37 4.14 -19.95
CA GLN A 49 -3.73 5.49 -19.54
C GLN A 49 -3.70 5.69 -18.02
N TYR A 50 -3.43 4.65 -17.23
CA TYR A 50 -3.24 4.81 -15.79
C TYR A 50 -1.90 5.49 -15.54
N ASP A 51 -1.95 6.65 -14.88
CA ASP A 51 -0.77 7.41 -14.47
C ASP A 51 -0.70 7.47 -12.93
N PRO A 52 0.27 6.79 -12.28
CA PRO A 52 0.42 6.82 -10.83
C PRO A 52 0.72 8.24 -10.30
N TRP A 53 1.24 9.14 -11.13
CA TRP A 53 1.59 10.51 -10.76
C TRP A 53 0.43 11.49 -10.86
N HIS A 54 -0.70 11.08 -11.44
CA HIS A 54 -1.88 11.93 -11.53
C HIS A 54 -2.52 12.09 -10.13
N ALA A 55 -2.57 13.34 -9.65
CA ALA A 55 -3.07 13.67 -8.32
C ALA A 55 -4.60 13.73 -8.22
N ALA A 56 -5.33 13.68 -9.35
CA ALA A 56 -6.77 13.85 -9.38
C ALA A 56 -7.47 12.90 -8.39
N HIS A 57 -8.40 13.45 -7.61
CA HIS A 57 -9.23 12.76 -6.62
C HIS A 57 -8.50 12.12 -5.42
N ARG A 58 -7.16 12.06 -5.40
CA ARG A 58 -6.40 11.44 -4.30
C ARG A 58 -6.59 12.17 -2.97
N THR A 59 -6.88 13.46 -2.99
CA THR A 59 -7.18 14.28 -1.79
C THR A 59 -8.61 14.12 -1.28
N GLU A 60 -9.48 13.43 -2.04
CA GLU A 60 -10.90 13.21 -1.69
C GLU A 60 -11.11 11.83 -1.04
N VAL A 61 -10.05 11.05 -0.87
CA VAL A 61 -10.09 9.73 -0.22
C VAL A 61 -10.13 9.91 1.30
N GLU A 62 -11.16 9.34 1.93
CA GLU A 62 -11.26 9.21 3.38
C GLU A 62 -11.27 7.73 3.78
N GLU A 63 -10.18 7.25 4.38
CA GLU A 63 -10.06 5.87 4.86
C GLU A 63 -11.11 5.51 5.90
N TYR A 64 -11.58 4.26 5.89
CA TYR A 64 -12.54 3.78 6.87
C TYR A 64 -11.93 3.86 8.27
N THR A 65 -12.76 4.27 9.24
CA THR A 65 -12.33 4.32 10.63
C THR A 65 -12.73 3.02 11.30
N VAL A 66 -11.73 2.23 11.69
CA VAL A 66 -11.89 1.05 12.54
C VAL A 66 -11.40 1.42 13.94
N ASP A 67 -12.17 1.07 14.96
CA ASP A 67 -11.84 1.45 16.34
C ASP A 67 -10.44 0.93 16.72
N ASN A 68 -9.71 1.76 17.46
CA ASN A 68 -8.35 1.50 17.92
C ASN A 68 -7.34 1.05 16.83
N THR A 69 -7.55 1.44 15.58
CA THR A 69 -6.71 1.05 14.45
C THR A 69 -5.98 2.26 13.84
N THR A 70 -4.75 2.04 13.39
CA THR A 70 -3.98 3.08 12.69
C THR A 70 -4.56 3.33 11.30
N LYS A 71 -4.78 4.60 10.95
CA LYS A 71 -5.16 5.05 9.61
C LYS A 71 -4.33 6.26 9.18
N CYS A 72 -4.29 6.52 7.88
CA CYS A 72 -3.72 7.75 7.33
C CYS A 72 -4.85 8.68 6.85
N SER A 73 -5.19 9.71 7.62
CA SER A 73 -6.25 10.66 7.27
C SER A 73 -5.78 11.83 6.39
N VAL A 74 -4.61 11.72 5.75
CA VAL A 74 -4.03 12.79 4.93
C VAL A 74 -3.49 12.23 3.63
N PHE A 75 -3.53 13.05 2.58
CA PHE A 75 -2.86 12.74 1.32
C PHE A 75 -1.35 12.96 1.44
N ARG A 76 -0.57 11.94 1.04
CA ARG A 76 0.90 11.97 0.98
C ARG A 76 1.31 11.58 -0.43
N THR A 77 2.05 12.46 -1.12
CA THR A 77 2.63 12.14 -2.44
C THR A 77 3.74 11.11 -2.31
N PHE A 78 4.58 11.24 -1.28
CA PHE A 78 5.62 10.29 -0.93
C PHE A 78 5.62 10.03 0.58
N GLN A 79 5.97 8.81 0.95
CA GLN A 79 6.42 8.48 2.30
C GLN A 79 7.95 8.51 2.33
N GLY A 80 8.52 8.79 3.50
CA GLY A 80 9.97 8.83 3.67
C GLY A 80 10.36 8.96 5.13
N TRP A 81 11.65 8.78 5.39
CA TRP A 81 12.25 8.96 6.70
C TRP A 81 13.68 9.45 6.54
N THR A 82 14.15 10.20 7.54
CA THR A 82 15.54 10.66 7.61
C THR A 82 16.35 9.66 8.41
N ALA A 83 17.48 9.19 7.86
CA ALA A 83 18.40 8.33 8.60
C ALA A 83 19.05 9.12 9.75
N LEU A 84 18.88 8.63 10.98
CA LEU A 84 19.53 9.18 12.18
C LEU A 84 20.77 8.37 12.58
N SER A 85 21.07 7.30 11.86
CA SER A 85 22.24 6.44 12.00
C SER A 85 22.59 5.82 10.65
N ASP A 86 23.83 5.34 10.51
CA ASP A 86 24.22 4.55 9.35
C ASP A 86 23.38 3.27 9.25
N MET A 87 23.10 2.87 8.00
CA MET A 87 22.30 1.69 7.67
C MET A 87 23.17 0.74 6.85
N LEU A 88 23.71 -0.31 7.49
CA LEU A 88 24.65 -1.22 6.83
C LEU A 88 23.91 -2.34 6.06
N PRO A 89 24.51 -2.86 4.97
CA PRO A 89 23.99 -4.04 4.28
C PRO A 89 23.69 -5.21 5.23
N GLY A 90 22.53 -5.84 5.06
CA GLY A 90 22.11 -6.99 5.87
C GLY A 90 21.47 -6.66 7.23
N GLN A 91 21.39 -5.39 7.64
CA GLN A 91 20.88 -5.00 8.97
C GLN A 91 19.36 -4.66 9.01
N GLY A 92 18.55 -5.37 8.22
CA GLY A 92 17.10 -5.16 8.19
C GLY A 92 16.70 -3.83 7.54
N LEU A 93 17.18 -3.64 6.30
CA LEU A 93 16.97 -2.45 5.47
C LEU A 93 15.54 -2.33 4.94
N LEU A 94 15.17 -1.11 4.54
CA LEU A 94 13.97 -0.88 3.75
C LEU A 94 14.18 -1.47 2.34
N HIS A 95 13.20 -2.23 1.88
CA HIS A 95 13.11 -2.70 0.50
C HIS A 95 11.86 -2.09 -0.14
N VAL A 96 11.90 -1.90 -1.45
CA VAL A 96 10.79 -1.35 -2.24
C VAL A 96 10.67 -2.13 -3.54
N VAL A 97 9.45 -2.17 -4.08
CA VAL A 97 9.20 -2.55 -5.48
C VAL A 97 9.20 -1.25 -6.29
N PRO A 98 10.24 -0.95 -7.08
CA PRO A 98 10.42 0.35 -7.72
C PRO A 98 9.60 0.49 -9.01
N ILE A 99 8.33 0.07 -8.98
CA ILE A 99 7.39 0.08 -10.10
C ILE A 99 6.09 0.72 -9.60
N PRO A 100 5.90 2.04 -9.73
CA PRO A 100 4.73 2.73 -9.18
C PRO A 100 3.41 2.25 -9.81
N GLU A 101 3.45 1.73 -11.04
CA GLU A 101 2.31 1.15 -11.76
C GLU A 101 1.89 -0.21 -11.20
N ALA A 102 2.70 -0.86 -10.35
CA ALA A 102 2.39 -2.17 -9.74
C ALA A 102 1.05 -2.18 -9.00
N MET A 103 0.54 -1.00 -8.61
CA MET A 103 -0.79 -0.86 -8.05
C MET A 103 -1.89 -1.43 -8.96
N ALA A 104 -1.76 -1.27 -10.28
CA ALA A 104 -2.73 -1.82 -11.23
C ALA A 104 -2.78 -3.36 -11.14
N TYR A 105 -1.62 -4.02 -11.01
CA TYR A 105 -1.54 -5.46 -10.82
C TYR A 105 -2.21 -5.89 -9.50
N VAL A 106 -1.92 -5.20 -8.40
CA VAL A 106 -2.55 -5.46 -7.09
C VAL A 106 -4.07 -5.30 -7.13
N LEU A 107 -4.58 -4.28 -7.84
CA LEU A 107 -6.03 -4.00 -7.91
C LEU A 107 -6.80 -5.03 -8.75
N LEU A 108 -6.19 -5.52 -9.83
CA LEU A 108 -6.82 -6.49 -10.72
C LEU A 108 -6.66 -7.93 -10.25
N ARG A 109 -5.62 -8.23 -9.46
CA ARG A 109 -5.30 -9.60 -9.02
C ARG A 109 -6.47 -10.32 -8.34
N PRO A 110 -7.27 -9.69 -7.46
CA PRO A 110 -8.43 -10.33 -6.85
C PRO A 110 -9.60 -10.60 -7.80
N LEU A 111 -9.61 -10.02 -8.99
CA LEU A 111 -10.70 -10.14 -9.95
C LEU A 111 -10.52 -11.34 -10.90
N LEU A 112 -9.44 -12.11 -10.72
CA LEU A 112 -9.19 -13.34 -11.47
C LEU A 112 -10.01 -14.50 -10.89
N ASP A 113 -10.28 -15.50 -11.73
CA ASP A 113 -11.16 -16.63 -11.43
C ASP A 113 -10.59 -17.64 -10.42
N ASP A 114 -9.30 -17.53 -10.10
CA ASP A 114 -8.61 -18.35 -9.12
C ASP A 114 -8.65 -17.78 -7.69
N VAL A 115 -9.32 -16.64 -7.50
CA VAL A 115 -9.54 -16.01 -6.19
C VAL A 115 -10.98 -16.26 -5.74
N PRO A 116 -11.22 -16.65 -4.47
CA PRO A 116 -12.59 -16.76 -3.94
C PRO A 116 -13.37 -15.45 -4.15
N GLU A 117 -14.64 -15.55 -4.56
CA GLU A 117 -15.47 -14.38 -4.93
C GLU A 117 -15.65 -13.35 -3.80
N ASP A 118 -15.47 -13.77 -2.55
CA ASP A 118 -15.57 -12.95 -1.35
C ASP A 118 -14.21 -12.51 -0.78
N GLU A 119 -13.11 -12.76 -1.50
CA GLU A 119 -11.75 -12.41 -1.07
C GLU A 119 -11.09 -11.35 -1.93
N LEU A 120 -10.25 -10.53 -1.28
CA LEU A 120 -9.37 -9.55 -1.91
C LEU A 120 -7.89 -9.85 -1.61
N CYS A 121 -7.45 -11.08 -1.90
CA CYS A 121 -6.06 -11.53 -1.74
C CYS A 121 -5.43 -11.22 -0.37
N GLY A 122 -6.19 -11.37 0.72
CA GLY A 122 -5.74 -11.12 2.10
C GLY A 122 -6.01 -9.71 2.65
N VAL A 123 -6.65 -8.83 1.88
CA VAL A 123 -7.16 -7.54 2.39
C VAL A 123 -8.15 -7.78 3.53
N ALA A 124 -8.02 -6.98 4.59
CA ALA A 124 -8.95 -6.98 5.72
C ALA A 124 -9.17 -5.54 6.21
N PRO A 125 -10.39 -5.21 6.70
CA PRO A 125 -10.66 -3.90 7.30
C PRO A 125 -9.67 -3.57 8.43
N GLY A 126 -9.16 -2.34 8.44
CA GLY A 126 -8.24 -1.88 9.48
C GLY A 126 -6.85 -2.54 9.44
N ARG A 127 -6.48 -3.16 8.32
CA ARG A 127 -5.13 -3.69 8.09
C ARG A 127 -4.54 -3.01 6.87
N VAL A 128 -3.21 -2.93 6.83
CA VAL A 128 -2.47 -2.56 5.62
C VAL A 128 -2.77 -3.56 4.50
N LEU A 129 -2.69 -3.14 3.25
CA LEU A 129 -2.88 -4.06 2.12
C LEU A 129 -1.64 -4.95 2.00
N PRO A 130 -1.75 -6.27 2.18
CA PRO A 130 -0.60 -7.17 2.12
C PRO A 130 -0.19 -7.46 0.68
N VAL A 131 1.12 -7.57 0.43
CA VAL A 131 1.70 -8.12 -0.80
C VAL A 131 2.43 -9.40 -0.41
N SER A 132 2.18 -10.49 -1.13
CA SER A 132 2.66 -11.84 -0.77
C SER A 132 3.05 -12.62 -2.01
N GLU A 133 3.99 -13.54 -1.87
CA GLU A 133 4.42 -14.44 -2.95
C GLU A 133 3.27 -15.31 -3.48
N GLN A 134 2.33 -15.70 -2.60
CA GLN A 134 1.14 -16.48 -2.98
C GLN A 134 0.27 -15.75 -4.03
N TRP A 135 0.00 -14.46 -3.81
CA TRP A 135 -0.94 -13.71 -4.65
C TRP A 135 -0.23 -12.83 -5.69
N HIS A 136 1.00 -12.41 -5.40
CA HIS A 136 1.73 -11.40 -6.15
C HIS A 136 3.18 -11.84 -6.47
N PRO A 137 3.42 -13.04 -7.04
CA PRO A 137 4.77 -13.58 -7.21
C PRO A 137 5.68 -12.79 -8.16
N LEU A 138 5.11 -11.86 -8.95
CA LEU A 138 5.87 -10.98 -9.85
C LEU A 138 6.37 -9.71 -9.16
N LEU A 139 5.97 -9.46 -7.90
CA LEU A 139 6.34 -8.30 -7.09
C LEU A 139 7.34 -8.65 -5.99
#